data_AF-A0A816D6R3-F1
#
_entry.id   AF-A0A816D6R3-F1
#
_cell.length_a   1.000
_cell.length_b   1.000
_cell.length_c   1.000
_cell.angle_alpha   90.00
_cell.angle_beta   90.00
_cell.angle_gamma   90.00
#
_symmetry.space_group_name_H-M   'P 1'
#
loop_
_entity.id
_entity.type
_entity.pdbx_description
1 polymer ?
#
loop_
_entity_poly.entity_id
_entity_poly.type
_entity_poly.pdbx_seq_one_letter_code
_entity_poly.pdbx_strand_id
1 'polypeptide(L)' 'FVRIYPLNNRDLPNHFKYKSSTIARLGEENLANEHPLVDYTPPVYITLLFTDIGLLTPSAVSDELMKLYI' A
#
# COMPACT_ATOMS: atom_id res chain seq x y z
N PHE A 1 4.31 9.02 -0.47
CA PHE A 1 3.45 8.44 0.59
C PHE A 1 2.01 8.34 0.10
N VAL A 2 1.17 7.49 0.72
CA VAL A 2 -0.25 7.32 0.36
C VAL A 2 -1.11 7.37 1.62
N ARG A 3 -2.28 8.02 1.56
CA ARG A 3 -3.24 8.12 2.67
C ARG A 3 -4.10 6.85 2.82
N ILE A 4 -3.46 5.70 3.03
CA ILE A 4 -4.12 4.42 3.31
C ILE A 4 -3.50 3.76 4.54
N TYR A 5 -4.33 3.04 5.30
CA TYR A 5 -3.92 2.36 6.53
C TYR A 5 -4.39 0.89 6.54
N PRO A 6 -3.88 0.03 5.65
CA PRO A 6 -4.23 -1.38 5.67
C PRO A 6 -3.67 -2.04 6.94
N LEU A 7 -4.45 -2.91 7.58
CA LEU A 7 -4.00 -3.72 8.71
C LEU A 7 -3.55 -5.12 8.25
N ASN A 8 -4.05 -5.57 7.11
CA ASN A 8 -3.72 -6.84 6.50
C ASN A 8 -3.83 -6.76 4.96
N ASN A 9 -3.40 -7.83 4.28
CA ASN A 9 -3.41 -7.92 2.81
C ASN A 9 -4.79 -7.76 2.18
N ARG A 10 -5.89 -8.04 2.88
CA ARG A 10 -7.26 -7.92 2.35
C ARG A 10 -7.70 -6.45 2.27
N ASP A 11 -7.21 -5.62 3.18
CA ASP A 11 -7.58 -4.20 3.26
C ASP A 11 -6.98 -3.36 2.13
N LEU A 12 -5.95 -3.88 1.44
CA LEU A 12 -5.34 -3.20 0.30
C LEU A 12 -6.30 -3.22 -0.91
N PRO A 13 -6.68 -2.05 -1.47
CA PRO A 13 -7.61 -1.99 -2.60
C PRO A 13 -7.15 -2.75 -3.85
N ASN A 14 -8.09 -3.31 -4.60
CA ASN A 14 -7.80 -4.10 -5.80
C ASN A 14 -7.07 -3.33 -6.89
N HIS A 15 -7.28 -2.01 -7.00
CA HIS A 15 -6.57 -1.18 -7.98
C HIS A 15 -5.07 -1.02 -7.68
N PHE A 16 -4.63 -1.30 -6.46
CA PHE A 16 -3.20 -1.44 -6.16
C PHE A 16 -2.69 -2.84 -6.52
N LYS A 17 -3.47 -3.88 -6.21
CA LYS A 17 -3.11 -5.30 -6.40
C LYS A 17 -3.04 -5.72 -7.86
N TYR A 18 -3.92 -5.20 -8.71
CA TYR A 18 -4.09 -5.66 -10.09
C TYR A 18 -4.00 -4.50 -11.07
N LYS A 19 -3.62 -4.81 -12.32
CA LYS A 19 -3.60 -3.82 -13.40
C LYS A 19 -5.02 -3.41 -13.76
N SER A 20 -5.20 -2.14 -14.11
CA SER A 20 -6.51 -1.61 -14.55
C SER A 20 -7.08 -2.37 -15.74
N SER A 21 -6.25 -2.86 -16.66
CA SER A 21 -6.68 -3.68 -17.79
C SER A 21 -7.23 -5.04 -17.36
N THR A 22 -6.66 -5.67 -16.33
CA THR A 22 -7.13 -6.94 -15.78
C THR A 22 -8.48 -6.75 -15.08
N ILE A 23 -8.61 -5.68 -14.27
CA ILE A 23 -9.88 -5.33 -13.60
C ILE A 23 -10.97 -5.04 -14.63
N ALA A 24 -10.67 -4.27 -15.68
CA ALA A 24 -11.63 -3.96 -16.73
C ALA A 24 -12.08 -5.21 -17.54
N ARG A 25 -11.19 -6.19 -17.73
CA ARG A 25 -11.49 -7.41 -18.48
C ARG A 25 -12.33 -8.41 -17.67
N LEU A 26 -12.03 -8.58 -16.39
CA LEU A 26 -12.59 -9.67 -15.57
C LEU A 26 -13.71 -9.21 -14.63
N GLY A 27 -13.77 -7.90 -14.32
CA GLY A 27 -14.60 -7.39 -13.23
C GLY A 27 -14.02 -7.75 -11.86
N GLU A 28 -14.47 -7.08 -10.79
CA GLU A 28 -13.90 -7.26 -9.45
C GLU A 28 -14.17 -8.64 -8.84
N GLU A 29 -15.25 -9.31 -9.25
CA GLU A 29 -15.67 -10.60 -8.68
C GLU A 29 -14.81 -11.78 -9.17
N ASN A 30 -14.23 -11.68 -10.36
CA ASN A 30 -13.45 -12.78 -10.96
C ASN A 30 -11.93 -12.66 -10.69
N LEU A 31 -11.50 -11.73 -9.83
CA LEU A 31 -10.09 -11.51 -9.52
C LEU A 31 -9.48 -12.59 -8.62
N ALA A 32 -10.30 -13.47 -8.02
CA ALA A 32 -9.82 -14.51 -7.10
C ALA A 32 -8.86 -15.53 -7.76
N ASN A 33 -8.96 -15.71 -9.08
CA ASN A 33 -8.10 -16.62 -9.85
C ASN A 33 -6.85 -15.92 -10.42
N GLU A 34 -6.75 -14.60 -10.28
CA GLU A 34 -5.62 -13.81 -10.76
C GLU A 34 -4.60 -13.61 -9.63
N HIS A 35 -3.33 -13.46 -10.00
CA HIS A 35 -2.27 -13.26 -9.02
C HIS A 35 -2.07 -11.76 -8.72
N PRO A 36 -2.12 -11.33 -7.45
CA PRO A 36 -1.83 -9.95 -7.08
C PRO A 36 -0.37 -9.62 -7.35
N LEU A 37 -0.11 -8.40 -7.81
CA LEU A 37 1.23 -7.91 -8.14
C LEU A 37 1.95 -7.28 -6.95
N VAL A 38 1.21 -6.90 -5.92
CA VAL A 38 1.72 -6.24 -4.71
C VAL A 38 0.98 -6.75 -3.48
N ASP A 39 1.68 -6.73 -2.35
CA ASP A 39 1.17 -7.06 -1.03
C ASP A 39 1.49 -5.94 -0.02
N TYR A 40 0.91 -6.07 1.17
CA TYR A 40 1.16 -5.20 2.30
C TYR A 40 2.18 -5.85 3.25
N THR A 41 3.27 -5.13 3.52
CA THR A 41 4.27 -5.49 4.52
C THR A 41 4.04 -4.68 5.80
N PRO A 42 3.65 -5.35 6.91
CA PRO A 42 3.48 -4.68 8.19
C PRO A 42 4.72 -3.93 8.68
N PRO A 43 4.56 -2.78 9.38
CA PRO A 43 5.68 -1.95 9.83
C PRO A 43 6.61 -2.63 10.82
N VAL A 44 6.15 -3.67 11.54
CA VAL A 44 6.97 -4.47 12.45
C VAL A 44 8.13 -5.17 11.74
N TYR A 45 8.02 -5.40 10.43
CA TYR A 45 9.06 -6.02 9.61
C TYR A 45 9.98 -5.00 8.93
N ILE A 46 9.78 -3.70 9.16
CA ILE A 46 10.54 -2.63 8.52
C ILE A 46 11.33 -1.88 9.59
N THR A 47 12.65 -1.90 9.51
CA THR A 47 13.49 -1.19 10.50
C THR A 47 13.58 0.30 10.18
N LEU A 48 13.84 0.63 8.91
CA LEU A 48 14.15 1.98 8.49
C LEU A 48 13.72 2.21 7.03
N LEU A 49 13.24 3.41 6.75
CA LEU A 49 12.85 3.88 5.43
C LEU A 49 13.78 4.99 4.99
N PHE A 50 14.35 4.85 3.80
CA PHE A 50 15.20 5.85 3.16
C PHE A 50 14.33 6.67 2.22
N THR A 51 14.15 7.94 2.54
CA THR A 51 13.30 8.86 1.77
C THR A 51 14.06 10.15 1.44
N ASP A 52 13.50 10.94 0.54
CA ASP A 52 14.00 12.27 0.19
C ASP A 52 13.96 13.27 1.35
N ILE A 53 13.07 13.06 2.32
CA ILE A 53 13.01 13.85 3.56
C ILE A 53 13.88 13.28 4.69
N GLY A 54 14.63 12.21 4.43
CA GLY A 54 15.60 11.61 5.35
C GLY A 54 15.30 10.17 5.74
N LEU A 55 15.96 9.72 6.81
CA LEU A 55 15.79 8.39 7.40
C LEU A 55 14.62 8.40 8.36
N LEU A 56 13.63 7.54 8.11
CA LEU A 56 12.41 7.46 8.92
C LEU A 56 12.23 6.08 9.53
N THR A 57 11.82 6.02 10.78
CA THR A 57 11.22 4.81 11.35
C THR A 57 9.78 4.67 10.83
N PRO A 58 9.21 3.45 10.77
CA PRO A 58 7.83 3.30 10.32
C PRO A 58 6.81 4.13 11.11
N SER A 59 7.04 4.35 12.41
CA SER A 59 6.18 5.19 13.25
C SER A 59 6.23 6.68 12.86
N ALA A 60 7.40 7.18 12.45
CA ALA A 60 7.59 8.57 12.05
C ALA A 60 6.90 8.91 10.72
N VAL A 61 6.58 7.91 9.88
CA VAL A 61 5.89 8.11 8.60
C VAL A 61 4.53 8.77 8.80
N SER A 62 3.80 8.44 9.87
CA SER A 62 2.48 9.04 10.13
C SER A 62 2.57 10.55 10.38
N ASP A 63 3.57 10.98 11.15
CA ASP A 63 3.79 12.40 11.47
C ASP A 63 4.22 13.18 10.21
N GLU A 64 5.13 12.61 9.42
CA GLU A 64 5.57 13.23 8.16
C GLU A 64 4.44 13.29 7.13
N LEU A 65 3.59 12.27 7.06
CA LEU A 65 2.44 12.26 6.19
C LEU A 65 1.41 13.34 6.61
N MET A 66 1.21 13.58 7.90
CA MET A 66 0.33 14.66 8.35
C MET A 66 0.86 16.04 7.92
N LYS A 67 2.17 16.29 8.08
CA LYS A 67 2.82 17.55 7.69
C LYS A 67 2.78 17.84 6.18
N LEU A 68 2.79 16.81 5.35
CA LEU A 68 2.79 16.98 3.88
C LEU A 68 1.42 17.38 3.33
N TYR A 69 0.33 17.06 4.04
CA TYR A 69 -1.04 17.18 3.52
C TYR A 69 -1.92 18.16 4.30
N ILE A 70 -1.45 18.70 5.42
CA ILE A 70 -2.14 19.68 6.27
C ILE A 70 -1.19 20.86 6.52
#